data_AF-A0A3Q0J8A0-F1
#
_entry.id   AF-A0A3Q0J8A0-F1
#
_cell.length_a   1.000
_cell.length_b   1.000
_cell.length_c   1.000
_cell.angle_alpha   90.00
_cell.angle_beta   90.00
_cell.angle_gamma   90.00
#
_symmetry.space_group_name_H-M   'P 1'
#
loop_
_entity.id
_entity.type
_entity.pdbx_description
1 polymer ?
#
loop_
_entity_poly.entity_id
_entity_poly.type
_entity_poly.pdbx_seq_one_letter_code
_entity_poly.pdbx_strand_id
1 'polypeptide(L)'
;MTTVISPSVELSSYRDQHFKGSRAEQEKLLRTTSTLYVGNLSYYTTEEQLYELFSKCGDIKRIIMGLDKYKKTPCGFCFLE
;
A
#
# COMPACT_ATOMS: atom_id res chain seq x y z
N MET A 1 -20.95 4.02 -19.23
CA MET A 1 -19.92 2.99 -19.03
C MET A 1 -19.90 2.66 -17.54
N THR A 2 -20.61 1.63 -17.13
CA THR A 2 -20.67 1.17 -15.73
C THR A 2 -19.36 0.48 -15.41
N THR A 3 -18.48 1.16 -14.69
CA THR A 3 -17.30 0.55 -14.07
C THR A 3 -17.78 -0.50 -13.08
N VAL A 4 -17.67 -1.77 -13.46
CA VAL A 4 -17.77 -2.90 -12.53
C VAL A 4 -16.65 -2.75 -11.51
N ILE A 5 -16.98 -2.28 -10.31
CA ILE A 5 -16.04 -2.22 -9.19
C ILE A 5 -15.91 -3.66 -8.68
N SER A 6 -14.80 -4.30 -9.01
CA SER A 6 -14.46 -5.61 -8.46
C SER A 6 -14.39 -5.50 -6.92
N PRO A 7 -14.85 -6.52 -6.16
CA PRO A 7 -14.81 -6.47 -4.69
C PRO A 7 -13.38 -6.26 -4.13
N SER A 8 -12.36 -6.58 -4.92
CA SER A 8 -10.95 -6.33 -4.63
C SER A 8 -10.56 -4.83 -4.59
N VAL A 9 -11.41 -3.93 -5.08
CA VAL A 9 -11.16 -2.48 -5.15
C VAL A 9 -11.92 -1.73 -4.06
N GLU A 10 -12.78 -2.41 -3.30
CA GLU A 10 -13.47 -1.79 -2.17
C GLU A 10 -12.51 -1.50 -1.00
N LEU A 11 -12.80 -0.41 -0.28
CA LEU A 11 -11.99 -0.02 0.87
C LEU A 11 -12.12 -1.05 2.00
N SER A 12 -10.97 -1.52 2.48
CA SER A 12 -10.90 -2.35 3.68
C SER A 12 -11.46 -1.63 4.91
N SER A 13 -11.88 -2.42 5.90
CA SER A 13 -12.22 -1.95 7.25
C SER A 13 -11.03 -1.35 8.00
N TYR A 14 -9.80 -1.58 7.53
CA TYR A 14 -8.60 -0.98 8.08
C TYR A 14 -8.63 0.56 7.99
N ARG A 15 -8.26 1.20 9.09
CA ARG A 15 -8.15 2.66 9.22
C ARG A 15 -6.91 3.00 10.03
N ASP A 16 -6.08 3.88 9.48
CA ASP A 16 -4.95 4.45 10.19
C ASP A 16 -5.45 5.37 11.31
N GLN A 17 -5.12 5.04 12.56
CA GLN A 17 -5.47 5.81 13.75
C GLN A 17 -4.62 7.07 13.93
N HIS A 18 -3.47 7.15 13.27
CA HIS A 18 -2.57 8.31 13.36
C HIS A 18 -2.87 9.37 12.29
N PHE A 19 -3.86 9.13 11.42
CA PHE A 19 -4.29 10.10 10.41
C PHE A 19 -4.85 11.36 11.08
N LYS A 20 -4.26 12.52 10.76
CA LYS A 20 -4.72 13.82 11.26
C LYS A 20 -5.83 14.37 10.36
N GLY A 21 -7.07 13.92 10.58
CA GLY A 21 -8.25 14.41 9.86
C GLY A 21 -9.53 13.65 10.23
N SER A 22 -10.64 14.01 9.60
CA SER A 22 -11.92 13.33 9.79
C SER A 22 -11.97 11.99 9.03
N ARG A 23 -12.86 11.09 9.46
CA ARG A 23 -13.08 9.80 8.77
C ARG A 23 -13.53 9.99 7.31
N ALA A 24 -14.34 11.01 7.05
CA ALA A 24 -14.82 11.32 5.70
C ALA A 24 -13.68 11.79 4.78
N GLU A 25 -12.75 12.60 5.30
CA GLU A 25 -11.55 13.02 4.55
C GLU A 25 -10.63 11.84 4.27
N GLN A 26 -10.40 10.97 5.27
CA GLN A 26 -9.59 9.76 5.09
C GLN A 26 -10.20 8.86 4.01
N GLU A 27 -11.51 8.64 4.04
CA GLU A 27 -12.18 7.83 3.02
C GLU A 27 -12.04 8.45 1.61
N LYS A 28 -12.23 9.77 1.50
CA LYS A 28 -12.06 10.48 0.23
C LYS A 28 -10.64 10.30 -0.32
N LEU A 29 -9.62 10.44 0.53
CA LEU A 29 -8.22 10.24 0.14
C LEU A 29 -7.93 8.79 -0.26
N LEU A 30 -8.46 7.82 0.47
CA LEU A 30 -8.28 6.39 0.15
C LEU A 30 -8.94 5.99 -1.19
N ARG A 31 -9.97 6.70 -1.64
CA ARG A 31 -10.59 6.47 -2.96
C ARG A 31 -9.79 7.07 -4.12
N THR A 32 -8.97 8.07 -3.86
CA THR A 32 -8.19 8.80 -4.88
C THR A 32 -6.70 8.52 -4.83
N THR A 33 -6.21 7.86 -3.78
CA THR A 33 -4.79 7.55 -3.60
C THR A 33 -4.32 6.52 -4.63
N SER A 34 -3.10 6.70 -5.13
CA SER A 34 -2.36 5.67 -5.87
C SER A 34 -1.43 4.87 -4.96
N THR A 35 -1.32 5.23 -3.67
CA THR A 35 -0.46 4.53 -2.74
C THR A 35 -1.15 3.29 -2.16
N LEU A 36 -0.55 2.12 -2.35
CA LEU A 36 -1.00 0.83 -1.84
C LEU A 36 -0.13 0.37 -0.67
N TYR A 37 -0.76 -0.11 0.39
CA TYR A 37 -0.10 -0.85 1.48
C TYR A 37 -0.09 -2.33 1.14
N VAL A 38 1.10 -2.94 1.20
CA VAL A 38 1.29 -4.38 1.02
C VAL A 38 1.87 -4.93 2.31
N GLY A 39 1.12 -5.80 2.98
CA GLY A 39 1.52 -6.46 4.22
C GLY A 39 1.78 -7.95 4.02
N ASN A 40 2.22 -8.62 5.08
CA ASN A 40 2.52 -10.05 5.10
C ASN A 40 3.58 -10.47 4.05
N LEU A 41 4.54 -9.57 3.79
CA LEU A 41 5.70 -9.87 2.98
C LEU A 41 6.73 -10.64 3.80
N SER A 42 7.51 -11.48 3.13
CA SER A 42 8.64 -12.15 3.76
C SER A 42 9.69 -11.11 4.18
N TYR A 43 10.36 -11.35 5.31
CA TYR A 43 11.49 -10.51 5.75
C TYR A 43 12.67 -10.52 4.76
N TYR A 44 12.71 -11.50 3.88
CA TYR A 44 13.71 -11.64 2.81
C TYR A 44 13.27 -11.02 1.49
N THR A 45 12.04 -10.50 1.39
CA THR A 45 11.55 -9.86 0.16
C THR A 45 12.30 -8.56 -0.07
N THR A 46 12.87 -8.41 -1.26
CA THR A 46 13.59 -7.20 -1.66
C THR A 46 12.72 -6.26 -2.48
N GLU A 47 13.16 -5.01 -2.59
CA GLU A 47 12.47 -4.00 -3.38
C GLU A 47 12.40 -4.38 -4.87
N GLU A 48 13.46 -4.99 -5.40
CA GLU A 48 13.54 -5.40 -6.81
C GLU A 48 12.48 -6.46 -7.14
N GLN A 49 12.26 -7.42 -6.24
CA GLN A 49 11.23 -8.45 -6.43
C GLN A 49 9.82 -7.85 -6.46
N LEU A 50 9.56 -6.85 -5.61
CA LEU A 50 8.30 -6.11 -5.63
C LEU A 50 8.17 -5.32 -6.92
N TYR A 51 9.24 -4.64 -7.33
CA TYR A 51 9.25 -3.86 -8.56
C TYR A 51 8.92 -4.72 -9.78
N GLU A 52 9.60 -5.86 -9.96
CA GLU A 52 9.34 -6.79 -11.07
C GLU A 52 7.90 -7.33 -11.06
N LEU A 53 7.35 -7.62 -9.88
CA LEU A 53 5.98 -8.14 -9.76
C LEU A 53 4.94 -7.08 -10.10
N PHE A 54 5.04 -5.90 -9.49
CA PHE A 54 4.06 -4.82 -9.62
C PHE A 54 4.22 -4.03 -10.93
N SER A 55 5.40 -4.06 -11.56
CA SER A 55 5.64 -3.45 -12.88
C SER A 55 4.75 -4.05 -13.97
N LYS A 56 4.26 -5.28 -13.79
CA LYS A 56 3.29 -5.91 -14.69
C LYS A 56 1.91 -5.25 -14.65
N CYS A 57 1.58 -4.57 -13.55
CA CYS A 57 0.30 -3.87 -13.37
C CYS A 57 0.38 -2.40 -13.82
N GLY A 58 1.57 -1.81 -13.86
CA GLY A 58 1.79 -0.43 -14.28
C GLY A 58 3.14 0.13 -13.83
N ASP A 59 3.40 1.39 -14.16
CA ASP A 59 4.62 2.09 -13.74
C ASP A 59 4.60 2.40 -12.25
N ILE A 60 5.64 1.95 -11.55
CA ILE A 60 5.83 2.23 -10.13
C ILE A 60 6.64 3.50 -9.99
N LYS A 61 6.08 4.49 -9.30
CA LYS A 61 6.73 5.77 -9.04
C LYS A 61 7.69 5.69 -7.86
N ARG A 62 7.32 4.96 -6.80
CA ARG A 62 8.18 4.74 -5.63
C ARG A 62 7.78 3.51 -4.81
N ILE A 63 8.78 2.88 -4.20
CA ILE A 63 8.61 1.82 -3.21
C ILE A 63 9.19 2.30 -1.88
N ILE A 64 8.45 2.09 -0.79
CA ILE A 64 8.89 2.41 0.57
C ILE A 64 8.85 1.12 1.37
N MET A 65 10.02 0.56 1.65
CA MET A 65 10.15 -0.62 2.48
C MET A 65 9.87 -0.28 3.95
N GLY A 66 8.98 -1.04 4.58
CA GLY A 66 8.69 -0.94 6.00
C GLY A 66 9.86 -1.48 6.81
N LEU A 67 10.48 -0.63 7.63
CA LEU A 67 11.62 -0.99 8.46
C LEU A 67 11.21 -1.08 9.94
N ASP A 68 11.82 -2.03 10.64
CA ASP A 68 11.75 -2.12 12.10
C ASP A 68 12.47 -0.92 12.74
N LYS A 69 11.85 -0.30 13.75
CA LYS A 69 12.38 0.92 14.40
C LYS A 69 13.70 0.70 15.12
N TYR A 70 13.98 -0.52 15.58
CA TYR A 70 15.17 -0.82 16.38
C TYR A 70 16.26 -1.47 15.53
N LYS A 71 15.91 -2.50 14.76
CA LYS A 71 16.87 -3.29 13.99
C LYS A 71 17.14 -2.75 12.60
N LYS A 72 16.33 -1.79 12.12
CA LYS A 72 16.33 -1.30 10.72
C LYS A 72 16.25 -2.43 9.69
N THR A 73 15.70 -3.57 10.08
CA THR A 73 15.47 -4.71 9.19
C THR A 73 14.11 -4.58 8.53
N PRO A 74 13.90 -5.16 7.34
CA PRO A 74 12.58 -5.22 6.71
C PRO A 74 11.56 -5.86 7.67
N CYS A 75 10.39 -5.24 7.83
CA CYS A 75 9.36 -5.65 8.78
C CYS A 75 8.13 -6.29 8.09
N GLY A 76 8.34 -6.85 6.90
CA GLY A 76 7.29 -7.61 6.19
C GLY A 76 6.12 -6.77 5.68
N PHE A 77 6.32 -5.47 5.48
CA PHE A 77 5.37 -4.59 4.80
C PHE A 77 6.08 -3.56 3.94
N CYS A 78 5.38 -3.03 2.94
CA CYS A 78 5.85 -1.90 2.13
C CYS A 78 4.68 -1.03 1.69
N PHE A 79 5.01 0.18 1.22
CA PHE A 79 4.09 1.05 0.51
C PHE A 79 4.57 1.23 -0.93
N LEU A 80 3.66 1.12 -1.88
CA LEU A 80 3.91 1.30 -3.32
C LEU A 80 3.10 2.49 -3.80
N GLU A 81 3.68 3.37 -4.60
CA GLU A 81 2.98 4.47 -5.29
C GLU A 81 3.37 4.52 -6.76
#